data_AF-A0A9R0JS80-F1
#
_entry.id   AF-A0A9R0JS80-F1
#
_cell.length_a   1.000
_cell.length_b   1.000
_cell.length_c   1.000
_cell.angle_alpha   90.00
_cell.angle_beta   90.00
_cell.angle_gamma   90.00
#
_symmetry.space_group_name_H-M   'P 1'
#
loop_
_entity.id
_entity.type
_entity.pdbx_description
1 polymer ?
#
loop_
_entity_poly.entity_id
_entity_poly.type
_entity_poly.pdbx_seq_one_letter_code
_entity_poly.pdbx_strand_id
1 'polypeptide(L)' 'MSSLGAGKGLLEVGKFAVYVAVPIVLMYAFANNTKNLQKFMGGRNYVVYPPEGPRPPSPEEMREMARDLARKRNS' A
#
# COMPACT_ATOMS: atom_id res chain seq x y z
N MET A 1 -42.53 -30.23 13.34
CA MET A 1 -41.22 -29.59 13.15
C MET A 1 -40.20 -30.67 12.88
N SER A 2 -39.91 -30.92 11.60
CA SER A 2 -39.21 -32.14 11.17
C SER A 2 -37.70 -31.91 11.07
N SER A 3 -36.95 -32.86 11.63
CA SER A 3 -35.60 -33.30 11.23
C SER A 3 -34.48 -32.24 11.25
N LEU A 4 -33.81 -32.12 12.41
CA LEU A 4 -32.42 -31.65 12.50
C LEU A 4 -31.51 -32.69 11.80
N GLY A 5 -31.42 -32.61 10.47
CA GLY A 5 -30.47 -33.41 9.71
C GLY A 5 -29.03 -33.09 10.12
N ALA A 6 -28.19 -34.11 10.27
CA ALA A 6 -26.80 -34.03 10.73
C ALA A 6 -25.94 -32.95 10.01
N GLY A 7 -26.34 -32.51 8.82
CA GLY A 7 -25.70 -31.41 8.09
C GLY A 7 -25.80 -30.04 8.75
N LYS A 8 -26.88 -29.72 9.49
CA LYS A 8 -26.99 -28.43 10.19
C LYS A 8 -26.00 -28.30 11.35
N GLY A 9 -25.86 -29.36 12.16
CA GLY A 9 -24.89 -29.38 13.27
C GLY A 9 -23.43 -29.31 12.80
N LEU A 10 -23.09 -30.01 11.71
CA LEU A 10 -21.75 -29.94 11.13
C LEU A 10 -21.41 -28.55 10.58
N LEU A 11 -22.38 -27.89 9.92
CA LEU A 11 -22.21 -26.53 9.43
C LEU A 11 -22.05 -25.51 10.55
N GLU A 12 -22.73 -25.72 11.68
CA GLU A 12 -22.59 -24.86 12.86
C GLU A 12 -21.22 -25.02 13.52
N VAL A 13 -20.72 -26.26 13.67
CA VAL A 13 -19.37 -26.52 14.17
C VAL A 13 -18.30 -25.96 13.22
N GLY A 14 -18.49 -26.13 11.91
CA GLY A 14 -17.59 -25.56 10.91
C GLY A 14 -17.54 -24.03 10.96
N LYS A 15 -18.69 -23.38 11.09
CA LYS A 15 -18.79 -21.93 11.25
C LYS A 15 -18.08 -21.44 12.52
N PHE A 16 -18.29 -22.12 13.65
CA PHE A 16 -17.60 -21.83 14.90
C PHE A 16 -16.09 -21.98 14.76
N ALA A 17 -15.63 -23.09 14.18
CA ALA A 17 -14.22 -23.35 13.93
C ALA A 17 -13.58 -22.25 13.07
N VAL A 18 -14.26 -21.79 12.01
CA VAL A 18 -13.77 -20.69 11.16
C VAL A 18 -13.70 -19.38 11.95
N TYR A 19 -14.74 -19.03 12.72
CA TYR A 19 -14.75 -17.80 13.51
C TYR A 19 -13.65 -17.74 14.56
N VAL A 20 -13.23 -18.89 15.10
CA VAL A 20 -12.14 -18.96 16.09
C VAL A 20 -10.79 -19.07 15.40
N ALA A 21 -10.65 -19.94 14.40
CA ALA A 21 -9.38 -20.21 13.76
C ALA A 21 -8.87 -19.01 12.95
N VAL A 22 -9.73 -18.32 12.20
CA VAL A 22 -9.29 -17.21 11.33
C VAL A 22 -8.64 -16.08 12.14
N PRO A 23 -9.24 -15.52 13.20
CA PRO A 23 -8.59 -14.48 14.01
C PRO A 23 -7.28 -14.94 14.66
N ILE A 24 -7.24 -16.18 15.18
CA ILE A 24 -6.02 -16.73 15.82
C ILE A 24 -4.88 -16.84 14.81
N VAL A 25 -5.17 -17.39 13.63
CA VAL A 25 -4.17 -17.53 12.56
C VAL A 25 -3.69 -16.15 12.10
N LEU A 26 -4.59 -15.19 11.90
CA LEU A 26 -4.23 -13.83 11.51
C LEU A 26 -3.36 -13.15 12.59
N MET A 27 -3.68 -13.35 13.87
CA MET A 27 -2.89 -12.83 14.99
C MET A 27 -1.46 -13.38 14.97
N TYR A 28 -1.30 -14.69 14.80
CA TYR A 28 0.02 -15.33 14.80
C TYR A 28 0.82 -15.01 13.53
N ALA A 29 0.19 -15.07 12.36
CA ALA A 29 0.85 -14.89 11.08
C ALA A 29 1.28 -13.44 10.84
N PHE A 30 0.47 -12.47 11.25
CA PHE A 30 0.66 -11.06 10.89
C PHE A 30 0.85 -10.14 12.10
N ALA A 31 -0.06 -10.17 13.09
CA ALA A 31 -0.03 -9.20 14.19
C ALA A 31 1.19 -9.39 15.12
N ASN A 32 1.55 -10.65 15.40
CA ASN A 32 2.70 -11.00 16.25
C ASN A 32 4.02 -11.07 15.47
N ASN A 33 4.01 -10.91 14.14
CA ASN A 33 5.20 -10.97 13.30
C ASN A 33 5.20 -9.82 12.29
N THR A 34 5.81 -8.71 12.71
CA THR A 34 5.95 -7.50 11.90
C THR A 34 6.67 -7.73 10.57
N LYS A 35 7.58 -8.72 10.47
CA LYS A 35 8.26 -9.05 9.20
C LYS A 35 7.31 -9.65 8.18
N ASN A 36 6.41 -10.53 8.61
CA ASN A 36 5.38 -11.11 7.73
C ASN A 36 4.39 -10.05 7.27
N LEU A 37 3.96 -9.18 8.18
CA LEU A 37 3.08 -8.06 7.86
C LEU A 37 3.74 -7.10 6.85
N GLN A 38 5.00 -6.73 7.08
CA GLN A 38 5.78 -5.89 6.15
C GLN A 38 5.96 -6.56 4.78
N LYS A 39 6.24 -7.86 4.73
CA LYS A 39 6.35 -8.61 3.47
C LYS A 39 5.01 -8.66 2.71
N PHE A 40 3.90 -8.83 3.42
CA PHE A 40 2.57 -8.84 2.84
C PHE A 40 2.12 -7.46 2.34
N MET A 41 2.36 -6.40 3.14
CA MET A 41 1.97 -5.04 2.81
C MET A 41 2.94 -4.33 1.86
N GLY A 42 4.22 -4.73 1.83
CA GLY A 42 5.27 -4.07 1.05
C GLY A 42 5.10 -4.17 -0.46
N GLY A 43 4.25 -5.07 -0.96
CA GLY A 43 3.86 -5.12 -2.37
C GLY A 43 2.83 -4.06 -2.78
N ARG A 44 2.29 -3.29 -1.82
CA ARG A 44 1.29 -2.24 -2.05
C ARG A 44 1.85 -0.92 -1.53
N ASN A 45 2.28 -0.04 -2.43
CA ASN A 45 2.67 1.32 -2.05
C ASN A 45 1.42 2.12 -1.67
N TYR A 46 1.16 2.28 -0.37
CA TYR A 46 0.03 3.07 0.12
C TYR A 46 0.26 4.58 0.04
N VAL A 47 1.53 4.99 -0.12
CA VAL A 47 1.93 6.38 -0.35
C VAL A 47 2.76 6.39 -1.62
N VAL A 48 2.15 6.88 -2.71
CA VAL A 48 2.86 7.13 -3.96
C VAL A 48 3.24 8.60 -3.94
N TYR A 49 4.53 8.88 -3.75
CA TYR A 49 5.03 10.22 -4.00
C TYR A 49 4.92 10.50 -5.50
N PRO A 50 4.47 11.71 -5.89
CA PRO A 50 4.53 12.10 -7.29
C PRO A 50 5.97 11.98 -7.80
N PRO A 51 6.17 11.69 -9.09
CA PRO A 51 7.50 11.65 -9.68
C PRO A 51 8.27 12.92 -9.30
N GLU A 52 9.53 12.76 -8.88
CA GLU A 52 10.38 13.93 -8.64
C GLU A 52 10.36 14.81 -9.89
N GLY A 53 10.03 16.10 -9.70
CA GLY A 53 10.06 17.06 -10.77
C GLY A 53 11.47 17.20 -11.36
N PRO A 54 11.61 17.78 -12.57
CA PRO A 54 12.92 18.06 -13.11
C PRO A 54 13.73 18.88 -12.09
N ARG A 55 15.01 18.51 -11.92
CA ARG A 55 15.91 19.28 -11.07
C ARG A 55 15.92 20.74 -11.54
N PRO A 56 15.92 21.71 -10.61
CA PRO A 56 15.99 23.11 -11.00
C PRO A 56 17.27 23.36 -11.81
N PRO A 57 17.24 24.31 -12.75
CA PRO A 57 18.43 24.68 -13.52
C PRO A 57 19.55 25.13 -12.59
N SER A 58 20.79 24.85 -12.99
CA SER A 58 21.98 25.27 -12.26
C SER A 58 22.12 26.80 -12.27
N PRO A 59 22.87 27.39 -11.32
CA PRO A 59 23.11 28.83 -11.29
C PRO A 59 23.76 29.40 -12.58
N GLU A 60 24.56 28.60 -13.27
CA GLU A 60 25.19 29.00 -14.54
C GLU A 60 24.17 29.02 -15.67
N GLU A 61 23.34 27.98 -15.79
CA GLU A 61 22.24 27.93 -16.76
C GLU A 61 21.24 29.07 -16.52
N MET A 62 20.94 29.41 -15.26
CA MET A 62 20.08 30.56 -14.93
C MET A 62 20.69 31.89 -15.39
N ARG A 63 22.02 32.06 -15.25
CA ARG A 63 22.73 33.26 -15.72
C ARG A 63 22.74 33.36 -17.24
N GLU A 64 22.86 32.24 -17.94
CA GLU A 64 22.79 32.19 -19.40
C GLU A 64 21.38 32.53 -19.89
N MET A 65 20.34 31.91 -19.30
CA MET A 65 18.95 32.25 -19.59
C MET A 65 18.66 33.74 -19.38
N ALA A 66 19.20 34.35 -18.31
CA ALA A 66 19.06 35.78 -18.06
C ALA A 66 19.72 36.65 -19.14
N ARG A 67 20.88 36.24 -19.65
CA ARG A 67 21.57 36.94 -20.75
C ARG A 67 20.80 36.83 -22.06
N ASP A 68 20.23 35.67 -22.36
CA ASP A 68 19.45 35.47 -23.58
C ASP A 68 18.13 36.24 -23.57
N LEU A 69 17.47 36.33 -22.41
CA LEU A 69 16.30 37.20 -22.22
C LEU A 69 16.66 38.67 -22.46
N ALA A 70 17.82 39.13 -21.96
CA ALA A 70 18.29 40.50 -22.19
C ALA A 70 18.61 40.77 -23.67
N ARG A 71 19.19 39.80 -24.38
CA ARG A 71 19.43 39.89 -25.83
C ARG A 71 18.13 40.00 -26.62
N LYS A 72 17.16 39.11 -26.35
CA LYS A 72 15.82 39.12 -26.98
C LYS A 72 15.06 40.43 -26.73
N ARG A 73 15.27 41.08 -25.59
CA ARG A 73 14.63 42.37 -25.28
C ARG A 73 15.20 43.53 -26.09
N ASN A 74 16.48 43.44 -26.46
CA ASN A 74 17.20 44.52 -27.13
C ASN A 74 17.27 44.33 -28.67
N SER A 75 16.67 43.26 -29.20
CA SER A 75 16.42 43.00 -30.63
C SER A 75 14.98 43.34 -30.98
#